data_AF-A0A8H6E085-F1
#
_entry.id   AF-A0A8H6E085-F1
#
_cell.length_a   1.000
_cell.length_b   1.000
_cell.length_c   1.000
_cell.angle_alpha   90.00
_cell.angle_beta   90.00
_cell.angle_gamma   90.00
#
_symmetry.space_group_name_H-M   'P 1'
#
loop_
_entity.id
_entity.type
_entity.pdbx_description
1 polymer ?
#
loop_
_entity_poly.entity_id
_entity_poly.type
_entity_poly.pdbx_seq_one_letter_code
_entity_poly.pdbx_strand_id
1 'polypeptide(L)'
;MVSLVSSASVRGGVGLCLPEEQSNCGIRADIIVSGRCCDASPVMRIKASEDFDITLHDGARGLVSRDPITAQLVYEVQGPFYFDLDVVAEIINVQLLPNDKGMVSVTAFTRAPPPPTTKLAVCMQGGFQIEYYLFATRLDIAEKLADIQGCLNEMITNRVDYSVLRVDQYGTPGQNAASQALATCMFRVFAQAPTVETLLTLPKTIGGYGLGGYCGSTPAWIFAWLLLSFRYPLALRPFIAYETFLIRYDSVNLRVIMDHAQKAVPLPTKTQPFAGQVSYDSSETHDQAKYGATCRAPLGVNANVGFWVLEGDEYDWLRSFLSINRIKQLLGDDYLEGYEIEHLELRNLRCVHFLVKGVLEGEISSTY
;
A
#
# COMPACT_ATOMS: atom_id res chain seq x y z
N MET A 1 0.98 -13.65 23.43
CA MET A 1 2.15 -13.71 22.52
C MET A 1 1.63 -13.20 21.19
N VAL A 2 1.93 -11.95 20.84
CA VAL A 2 1.46 -11.31 19.59
C VAL A 2 2.60 -11.44 18.59
N SER A 3 2.35 -12.11 17.46
CA SER A 3 3.32 -12.27 16.37
C SER A 3 3.20 -11.07 15.44
N LEU A 4 4.27 -10.29 15.30
CA LEU A 4 4.40 -9.29 14.24
C LEU A 4 5.01 -9.99 13.01
N VAL A 5 4.38 -9.86 11.85
CA VAL A 5 4.91 -10.38 10.58
C VAL A 5 5.71 -9.24 9.93
N SER A 6 6.95 -9.51 9.49
CA SER A 6 7.85 -8.49 8.91
C SER A 6 7.90 -8.58 7.39
N SER A 7 8.00 -7.43 6.72
CA SER A 7 8.37 -7.30 5.30
C SER A 7 9.89 -7.03 5.14
N ALA A 8 10.43 -7.33 3.96
CA ALA A 8 11.86 -7.17 3.64
C ALA A 8 12.16 -5.80 3.00
N SER A 9 13.31 -5.19 3.33
CA SER A 9 13.83 -3.95 2.69
C SER A 9 15.17 -4.21 2.01
N VAL A 10 15.37 -3.66 0.81
CA VAL A 10 16.60 -3.81 0.00
C VAL A 10 17.56 -2.65 0.29
N ARG A 11 18.86 -2.97 0.37
CA ARG A 11 19.94 -2.10 0.84
C ARG A 11 20.44 -1.15 -0.26
N GLY A 12 20.41 0.16 -0.01
CA GLY A 12 21.20 1.17 -0.75
C GLY A 12 20.78 2.61 -0.45
N GLY A 13 21.68 3.41 0.15
CA GLY A 13 21.66 4.89 0.25
C GLY A 13 20.49 5.56 1.00
N VAL A 14 19.26 5.18 0.69
CA VAL A 14 18.00 5.66 1.28
C VAL A 14 17.12 4.42 1.46
N GLY A 15 16.70 4.16 2.71
CA GLY A 15 15.75 3.09 2.98
C GLY A 15 14.37 3.47 2.46
N LEU A 16 13.81 2.65 1.57
CA LEU A 16 12.44 2.78 1.05
C LEU A 16 11.67 1.50 1.38
N CYS A 17 10.44 1.65 1.87
CA CYS A 17 9.51 0.52 1.98
C CYS A 17 8.77 0.38 0.64
N LEU A 18 8.92 -0.78 -0.01
CA LEU A 18 8.16 -1.17 -1.19
C LEU A 18 7.14 -2.25 -0.79
N PRO A 19 5.95 -2.31 -1.39
CA PRO A 19 4.93 -3.28 -1.01
C PRO A 19 5.36 -4.72 -1.34
N GLU A 20 5.12 -5.61 -0.38
CA GLU A 20 4.96 -7.05 -0.58
C GLU A 20 3.51 -7.36 -0.16
N GLU A 21 2.71 -8.02 -1.02
CA GLU A 21 1.31 -8.35 -0.73
C GLU A 21 1.20 -9.20 0.55
N GLN A 22 0.60 -8.65 1.61
CA GLN A 22 0.08 -9.43 2.72
C GLN A 22 -1.44 -9.28 2.77
N SER A 23 -2.14 -10.19 2.10
CA SER A 23 -3.59 -10.29 2.17
C SER A 23 -4.00 -10.99 3.47
N ASN A 24 -4.64 -10.25 4.38
CA ASN A 24 -5.24 -10.81 5.58
C ASN A 24 -6.75 -11.00 5.35
N CYS A 25 -7.12 -12.07 4.63
CA CYS A 25 -8.53 -12.39 4.38
C CYS A 25 -9.03 -13.38 5.44
N GLY A 26 -9.91 -12.90 6.32
CA GLY A 26 -10.54 -13.71 7.37
C GLY A 26 -11.53 -14.72 6.80
N ILE A 27 -11.08 -15.97 6.62
CA ILE A 27 -11.94 -17.14 6.52
C ILE A 27 -11.44 -18.11 7.58
N ARG A 28 -12.35 -18.68 8.40
CA ARG A 28 -12.08 -19.65 9.48
C ARG A 28 -10.86 -20.53 9.14
N ALA A 29 -9.75 -20.29 9.80
CA ALA A 29 -8.58 -21.15 9.73
C ALA A 29 -8.26 -21.61 11.16
N ASP A 30 -8.39 -22.91 11.40
CA ASP A 30 -7.50 -23.56 12.32
C ASP A 30 -6.08 -23.13 11.92
N ILE A 31 -5.35 -22.47 12.83
CA ILE A 31 -3.98 -22.05 12.58
C ILE A 31 -3.12 -23.32 12.51
N ILE A 32 -3.08 -23.93 11.34
CA ILE A 32 -2.05 -24.90 10.98
C ILE A 32 -0.89 -24.05 10.48
N VAL A 33 0.16 -23.93 11.31
CA VAL A 33 1.47 -23.43 10.89
C VAL A 33 2.07 -24.47 9.94
N SER A 34 1.66 -24.42 8.67
CA SER A 34 2.26 -25.20 7.59
C SER A 34 3.53 -24.48 7.14
N GLY A 35 4.66 -24.90 7.68
CA GLY A 35 5.97 -24.36 7.36
C GLY A 35 6.30 -24.44 5.86
N ARG A 36 6.61 -23.28 5.27
CA ARG A 36 7.68 -23.15 4.27
C ARG A 36 8.20 -21.69 4.19
N CYS A 37 9.48 -21.54 4.52
CA CYS A 37 10.42 -20.45 4.23
C CYS A 37 10.19 -19.03 4.82
N CYS A 38 10.16 -18.89 6.15
CA CYS A 38 10.89 -17.86 6.92
C CYS A 38 10.60 -18.01 8.42
N ASP A 39 11.38 -18.84 9.11
CA ASP A 39 11.27 -19.05 10.57
C ASP A 39 11.77 -17.83 11.35
N ALA A 40 11.16 -16.65 11.23
CA ALA A 40 11.72 -15.41 11.77
C ALA A 40 10.71 -14.38 12.27
N SER A 41 9.59 -14.82 12.84
CA SER A 41 8.70 -13.89 13.54
C SER A 41 9.42 -13.25 14.74
N PRO A 42 9.58 -11.92 14.78
CA PRO A 42 10.13 -11.23 15.93
C PRO A 42 9.26 -11.41 17.18
N VAL A 43 9.93 -11.50 18.32
CA VAL A 43 9.33 -11.59 19.64
C VAL A 43 9.50 -10.26 20.34
N MET A 44 8.40 -9.75 20.88
CA MET A 44 8.39 -8.55 21.72
C MET A 44 8.46 -8.93 23.21
N ARG A 45 9.39 -8.32 23.94
CA ARG A 45 9.53 -8.45 25.40
C ARG A 45 9.21 -7.09 26.04
N ILE A 46 8.08 -7.02 26.72
CA ILE A 46 7.62 -5.79 27.39
C ILE A 46 8.32 -5.68 28.75
N LYS A 47 8.94 -4.53 29.03
CA LYS A 47 9.60 -4.22 30.30
C LYS A 47 8.60 -3.63 31.29
N ALA A 48 8.95 -3.65 32.57
CA ALA A 48 8.19 -2.97 33.61
C ALA A 48 8.13 -1.44 33.42
N SER A 49 9.07 -0.86 32.67
CA SER A 49 9.08 0.58 32.30
C SER A 49 8.12 0.94 31.18
N GLU A 50 7.30 -0.01 30.69
CA GLU A 50 6.43 0.12 29.49
C GLU A 50 7.20 0.20 28.15
N ASP A 51 8.53 0.37 28.17
CA ASP A 51 9.39 0.12 27.01
C ASP A 51 9.39 -1.36 26.63
N PHE A 52 9.82 -1.68 25.41
CA PHE A 52 9.92 -3.08 24.98
C PHE A 52 11.15 -3.34 24.14
N ASP A 53 11.54 -4.60 24.10
CA ASP A 53 12.62 -5.09 23.25
C ASP A 53 12.05 -5.98 22.15
N ILE A 54 12.53 -5.77 20.91
CA ILE A 54 12.28 -6.66 19.78
C ILE A 54 13.51 -7.54 19.59
N THR A 55 13.31 -8.85 19.47
CA THR A 55 14.37 -9.82 19.22
C THR A 55 13.84 -11.01 18.42
N LEU A 56 14.72 -11.93 18.03
CA LEU A 56 14.33 -13.20 17.40
C LEU A 56 14.41 -14.34 18.41
N HIS A 57 13.67 -15.40 18.15
CA HIS A 57 13.81 -16.65 18.92
C HIS A 57 15.06 -17.43 18.47
N ASP A 58 15.56 -18.31 19.33
CA ASP A 58 16.76 -19.10 19.02
C ASP A 58 16.54 -19.99 17.78
N GLY A 59 17.49 -19.97 16.85
CA GLY A 59 17.41 -20.71 15.58
C GLY A 59 16.63 -20.01 14.47
N ALA A 60 16.06 -18.83 14.74
CA ALA A 60 15.37 -18.03 13.74
C ALA A 60 16.31 -17.54 12.64
N ARG A 61 15.78 -17.45 11.41
CA ARG A 61 16.52 -16.98 10.23
C ARG A 61 15.98 -15.64 9.75
N GLY A 62 16.43 -14.55 10.38
CA GLY A 62 16.02 -13.18 10.03
C GLY A 62 16.95 -12.13 10.65
N LEU A 63 16.59 -10.86 10.47
CA LEU A 63 17.34 -9.72 11.01
C LEU A 63 16.40 -8.83 11.83
N VAL A 64 16.75 -8.60 13.08
CA VAL A 64 16.16 -7.53 13.90
C VAL A 64 17.20 -6.42 14.01
N SER A 65 16.92 -5.28 13.37
CA SER A 65 17.74 -4.08 13.45
C SER A 65 16.87 -2.84 13.34
N ARG A 66 17.49 -1.65 13.44
CA ARG A 66 16.79 -0.36 13.38
C ARG A 66 16.00 -0.19 12.08
N ASP A 67 16.54 -0.60 10.94
CA ASP A 67 15.94 -0.29 9.64
C ASP A 67 14.68 -1.12 9.34
N PRO A 68 14.65 -2.46 9.54
CA PRO A 68 13.41 -3.24 9.40
C PRO A 68 12.32 -2.80 10.37
N ILE A 69 12.67 -2.40 11.61
CA ILE A 69 11.69 -1.89 12.56
C ILE A 69 11.16 -0.52 12.13
N THR A 70 12.05 0.37 11.65
CA THR A 70 11.64 1.66 11.08
C THR A 70 10.69 1.45 9.90
N ALA A 71 11.05 0.56 8.97
CA ALA A 71 10.24 0.24 7.79
C ALA A 71 8.84 -0.24 8.18
N GLN A 72 8.74 -1.16 9.14
CA GLN A 72 7.45 -1.64 9.62
C GLN A 72 6.63 -0.55 10.30
N LEU A 73 7.28 0.29 11.12
CA LEU A 73 6.61 1.39 11.81
C LEU A 73 6.02 2.38 10.81
N VAL A 74 6.81 2.85 9.84
CA VAL A 74 6.39 3.89 8.89
C VAL A 74 5.40 3.38 7.84
N TYR A 75 5.29 2.06 7.67
CA TYR A 75 4.27 1.43 6.85
C TYR A 75 2.88 1.46 7.52
N GLU A 76 2.81 1.38 8.85
CA GLU A 76 1.54 1.28 9.59
C GLU A 76 1.02 2.61 10.12
N VAL A 77 1.90 3.58 10.36
CA VAL A 77 1.52 4.84 11.00
C VAL A 77 0.96 5.82 9.97
N GLN A 78 -0.07 6.54 10.35
CA GLN A 78 -0.72 7.58 9.52
C GLN A 78 -0.28 8.99 9.93
N GLY A 79 0.45 9.11 11.04
CA GLY A 79 0.82 10.37 11.68
C GLY A 79 1.43 10.10 13.06
N PRO A 80 1.72 11.15 13.84
CA PRO A 80 2.35 10.99 15.16
C PRO A 80 1.42 10.35 16.19
N PHE A 81 0.11 10.35 15.97
CA PHE A 81 -0.87 9.75 16.85
C PHE A 81 -1.42 8.46 16.25
N TYR A 82 -1.01 7.33 16.80
CA TYR A 82 -1.48 6.00 16.43
C TYR A 82 -2.61 5.56 17.35
N PHE A 83 -3.76 5.20 16.77
CA PHE A 83 -4.97 4.90 17.52
C PHE A 83 -5.08 3.41 17.83
N ASP A 84 -5.27 3.09 19.10
CA ASP A 84 -5.78 1.80 19.56
C ASP A 84 -7.19 1.99 20.19
N LEU A 85 -7.81 0.90 20.65
CA LEU A 85 -9.17 0.89 21.19
C LEU A 85 -9.31 1.64 22.52
N ASP A 86 -8.27 1.69 23.34
CA ASP A 86 -8.35 2.27 24.69
C ASP A 86 -7.24 3.28 24.98
N VAL A 87 -6.35 3.53 24.01
CA VAL A 87 -5.22 4.43 24.13
C VAL A 87 -4.81 4.98 22.76
N VAL A 88 -4.26 6.18 22.74
CA VAL A 88 -3.50 6.70 21.59
C VAL A 88 -2.02 6.64 21.93
N ALA A 89 -1.24 5.97 21.09
CA ALA A 89 0.22 5.98 21.16
C ALA A 89 0.75 7.17 20.37
N GLU A 90 1.51 8.03 21.03
CA GLU A 90 2.23 9.12 20.38
C GLU A 90 3.67 8.67 20.09
N ILE A 91 4.05 8.71 18.82
CA ILE A 91 5.28 8.09 18.30
C ILE A 91 6.35 9.12 17.90
N ILE A 92 6.09 10.42 18.06
CA ILE A 92 6.96 11.49 17.56
C ILE A 92 8.39 11.40 18.10
N ASN A 93 8.53 10.93 19.35
CA ASN A 93 9.80 10.81 20.05
C ASN A 93 10.35 9.38 20.09
N VAL A 94 9.74 8.44 19.37
CA VAL A 94 10.15 7.03 19.41
C VAL A 94 11.64 6.86 19.14
N GLN A 95 12.31 6.03 19.93
CA GLN A 95 13.73 5.72 19.74
C GLN A 95 13.91 4.23 19.53
N LEU A 96 14.83 3.90 18.62
CA LEU A 96 15.28 2.54 18.36
C LEU A 96 16.75 2.44 18.75
N LEU A 97 17.03 1.67 19.80
CA LEU A 97 18.37 1.47 20.35
C LEU A 97 18.79 0.02 20.14
N PRO A 98 19.53 -0.29 19.05
CA PRO A 98 20.14 -1.59 18.87
C PRO A 98 21.12 -1.91 19.99
N ASN A 99 21.24 -3.18 20.33
CA ASN A 99 22.26 -3.68 21.25
C ASN A 99 23.03 -4.86 20.65
N ASP A 100 24.16 -5.18 21.28
CA ASP A 100 25.10 -6.21 20.81
C ASP A 100 24.53 -7.65 20.86
N LYS A 101 23.34 -7.84 21.43
CA LYS A 101 22.69 -9.16 21.58
C LYS A 101 21.68 -9.46 20.47
N GLY A 102 21.69 -8.72 19.36
CA GLY A 102 20.72 -8.91 18.28
C GLY A 102 19.29 -8.52 18.70
N MET A 103 19.18 -7.52 19.56
CA MET A 103 17.92 -7.01 20.08
C MET A 103 17.89 -5.48 19.90
N VAL A 104 16.70 -4.96 19.67
CA VAL A 104 16.48 -3.51 19.53
C VAL A 104 15.49 -3.09 20.60
N SER A 105 15.91 -2.19 21.47
CA SER A 105 15.02 -1.56 22.44
C SER A 105 14.24 -0.46 21.76
N VAL A 106 12.93 -0.46 21.95
CA VAL A 106 12.02 0.58 21.50
C VAL A 106 11.53 1.34 22.72
N THR A 107 11.78 2.65 22.74
CA THR A 107 11.53 3.51 23.90
C THR A 107 10.90 4.83 23.49
N ALA A 108 10.52 5.64 24.48
CA ALA A 108 10.03 7.02 24.32
C ALA A 108 8.69 7.15 23.57
N PHE A 109 7.81 6.16 23.73
CA PHE A 109 6.39 6.33 23.44
C PHE A 109 5.71 7.12 24.56
N THR A 110 4.84 8.04 24.18
CA THR A 110 3.90 8.68 25.09
C THR A 110 2.49 8.17 24.83
N ARG A 111 1.64 8.20 25.85
CA ARG A 111 0.25 7.78 25.74
C ARG A 111 -0.69 8.94 25.95
N ALA A 112 -1.75 9.00 25.16
CA ALA A 112 -2.85 9.93 25.33
C ALA A 112 -4.18 9.17 25.45
N PRO A 113 -5.21 9.76 26.07
CA PRO A 113 -6.55 9.17 26.11
C PRO A 113 -7.11 8.98 24.69
N PRO A 114 -7.87 7.89 24.44
CA PRO A 114 -8.51 7.65 23.15
C PRO A 114 -9.58 8.71 22.85
N PRO A 115 -9.97 8.90 21.58
CA PRO A 115 -11.15 9.66 21.23
C PRO A 115 -12.43 9.06 21.85
N PRO A 116 -13.55 9.79 21.91
CA PRO A 116 -14.84 9.23 22.34
C PRO A 116 -15.44 8.24 21.33
N THR A 117 -14.76 8.00 20.21
CA THR A 117 -15.18 7.13 19.11
C THR A 117 -14.12 6.07 18.82
N THR A 118 -14.54 4.97 18.20
CA THR A 118 -13.65 3.94 17.64
C THR A 118 -13.94 3.74 16.16
N LYS A 119 -12.96 3.20 15.43
CA LYS A 119 -13.09 2.93 14.00
C LYS A 119 -13.82 1.61 13.78
N LEU A 120 -14.91 1.65 13.01
CA LEU A 120 -15.58 0.48 12.47
C LEU A 120 -15.24 0.36 10.99
N ALA A 121 -14.58 -0.73 10.62
CA ALA A 121 -14.39 -1.13 9.24
C ALA A 121 -15.48 -2.13 8.84
N VAL A 122 -16.19 -1.84 7.75
CA VAL A 122 -17.20 -2.72 7.18
C VAL A 122 -16.73 -3.19 5.81
N CYS A 123 -16.46 -4.49 5.72
CA CYS A 123 -16.20 -5.17 4.47
C CYS A 123 -17.51 -5.74 3.92
N MET A 124 -17.90 -5.32 2.73
CA MET A 124 -19.09 -5.82 2.03
C MET A 124 -18.74 -6.31 0.63
N GLN A 125 -19.60 -7.15 0.04
CA GLN A 125 -19.42 -7.54 -1.35
C GLN A 125 -19.71 -6.33 -2.25
N GLY A 126 -18.68 -5.82 -2.92
CA GLY A 126 -18.75 -4.58 -3.71
C GLY A 126 -19.30 -4.77 -5.14
N GLY A 127 -19.39 -6.01 -5.60
CA GLY A 127 -19.78 -6.35 -6.96
C GLY A 127 -18.81 -7.36 -7.56
N PHE A 128 -18.50 -7.19 -8.84
CA PHE A 128 -17.59 -8.02 -9.59
C PHE A 128 -16.54 -7.17 -10.30
N GLN A 129 -15.39 -7.77 -10.57
CA GLN A 129 -14.29 -7.18 -11.31
C GLN A 129 -13.77 -8.15 -12.36
N ILE A 130 -13.20 -7.59 -13.43
CA ILE A 130 -12.57 -8.32 -14.52
C ILE A 130 -11.35 -7.57 -15.03
N GLU A 131 -10.31 -8.31 -15.40
CA GLU A 131 -9.10 -7.72 -15.97
C GLU A 131 -8.64 -8.49 -17.21
N TYR A 132 -8.13 -7.74 -18.19
CA TYR A 132 -7.50 -8.25 -19.39
C TYR A 132 -6.15 -7.58 -19.59
N TYR A 133 -5.21 -8.36 -20.13
CA TYR A 133 -3.90 -7.86 -20.50
C TYR A 133 -3.74 -7.94 -22.01
N LEU A 134 -3.44 -6.80 -22.61
CA LEU A 134 -3.14 -6.67 -24.02
C LEU A 134 -1.69 -6.18 -24.13
N PHE A 135 -1.05 -6.43 -25.25
CA PHE A 135 0.36 -6.10 -25.42
C PHE A 135 0.55 -5.28 -26.68
N ALA A 136 1.17 -4.12 -26.50
CA ALA A 136 1.52 -3.22 -27.57
C ALA A 136 3.03 -3.26 -27.78
N THR A 137 3.45 -3.83 -28.90
CA THR A 137 4.85 -3.83 -29.32
C THR A 137 5.12 -2.65 -30.26
N ARG A 138 6.32 -2.08 -30.17
CA ARG A 138 6.92 -1.13 -31.14
C ARG A 138 6.37 0.30 -31.04
N LEU A 139 6.53 1.08 -32.11
CA LEU A 139 6.22 2.52 -32.24
C LEU A 139 4.77 2.84 -31.86
N ASP A 140 4.52 4.12 -31.59
CA ASP A 140 3.18 4.69 -31.47
C ASP A 140 2.34 4.07 -30.34
N ILE A 141 2.98 3.76 -29.20
CA ILE A 141 2.29 3.16 -28.04
C ILE A 141 1.16 4.06 -27.53
N ALA A 142 1.39 5.39 -27.51
CA ALA A 142 0.39 6.35 -27.06
C ALA A 142 -0.85 6.34 -27.98
N GLU A 143 -0.65 6.32 -29.29
CA GLU A 143 -1.72 6.24 -30.28
C GLU A 143 -2.48 4.90 -30.18
N LYS A 144 -1.77 3.79 -29.96
CA LYS A 144 -2.38 2.46 -29.75
C LYS A 144 -3.22 2.40 -28.48
N LEU A 145 -2.76 3.04 -27.41
CA LEU A 145 -3.52 3.16 -26.16
C LEU A 145 -4.80 3.98 -26.38
N ALA A 146 -4.68 5.13 -27.07
CA ALA A 146 -5.83 5.96 -27.40
C ALA A 146 -6.83 5.24 -28.32
N ASP A 147 -6.35 4.45 -29.29
CA ASP A 147 -7.19 3.65 -30.20
C ASP A 147 -8.04 2.62 -29.45
N ILE A 148 -7.43 1.84 -28.55
CA ILE A 148 -8.20 0.89 -27.75
C ILE A 148 -9.17 1.58 -26.78
N GLN A 149 -8.76 2.68 -26.14
CA GLN A 149 -9.66 3.46 -25.29
C GLN A 149 -10.86 4.00 -26.09
N GLY A 150 -10.63 4.50 -27.30
CA GLY A 150 -11.67 4.93 -28.23
C GLY A 150 -12.62 3.80 -28.61
N CYS A 151 -12.08 2.65 -29.02
CA CYS A 151 -12.88 1.48 -29.37
C CYS A 151 -13.77 0.99 -28.21
N LEU A 152 -13.23 0.92 -26.99
CA LEU A 152 -14.01 0.55 -25.81
C LEU A 152 -15.14 1.57 -25.54
N ASN A 153 -14.85 2.87 -25.67
CA ASN A 153 -15.85 3.92 -25.49
C ASN A 153 -16.98 3.86 -26.53
N GLU A 154 -16.68 3.50 -27.78
CA GLU A 154 -17.67 3.42 -28.86
C GLU A 154 -18.51 2.13 -28.80
N MET A 155 -17.87 0.99 -28.53
CA MET A 155 -18.52 -0.32 -28.63
C MET A 155 -19.23 -0.76 -27.35
N ILE A 156 -18.81 -0.27 -26.17
CA ILE A 156 -19.48 -0.60 -24.89
C ILE A 156 -20.70 0.30 -24.73
N THR A 157 -21.86 -0.22 -25.13
CA THR A 157 -23.14 0.50 -25.08
C THR A 157 -23.66 0.72 -23.66
N ASN A 158 -23.20 -0.08 -22.69
CA ASN A 158 -23.62 -0.04 -21.28
C ASN A 158 -22.55 0.58 -20.36
N ARG A 159 -21.73 1.50 -20.87
CA ARG A 159 -20.62 2.10 -20.11
C ARG A 159 -21.07 2.73 -18.78
N VAL A 160 -22.26 3.32 -18.75
CA VAL A 160 -22.84 3.96 -17.55
C VAL A 160 -23.07 2.99 -16.38
N ASP A 161 -23.13 1.68 -16.66
CA ASP A 161 -23.35 0.65 -15.65
C ASP A 161 -22.04 0.15 -15.04
N TYR A 162 -20.88 0.54 -15.59
CA TYR A 162 -19.56 0.24 -15.04
C TYR A 162 -19.24 1.22 -13.92
N SER A 163 -18.88 0.69 -12.74
CA SER A 163 -18.32 1.48 -11.64
C SER A 163 -16.91 1.95 -11.97
N VAL A 164 -16.11 1.06 -12.56
CA VAL A 164 -14.76 1.36 -13.07
C VAL A 164 -14.62 0.74 -14.45
N LEU A 165 -14.04 1.49 -15.39
CA LEU A 165 -13.52 0.96 -16.65
C LEU A 165 -12.32 1.79 -17.05
N ARG A 166 -11.14 1.18 -17.00
CA ARG A 166 -9.85 1.82 -17.29
C ARG A 166 -9.03 0.98 -18.24
N VAL A 167 -8.18 1.67 -19.00
CA VAL A 167 -7.11 1.07 -19.78
C VAL A 167 -5.83 1.81 -19.49
N ASP A 168 -4.91 1.14 -18.82
CA ASP A 168 -3.66 1.72 -18.34
C ASP A 168 -2.47 1.06 -19.03
N GLN A 169 -1.44 1.86 -19.33
CA GLN A 169 -0.18 1.36 -19.87
C GLN A 169 0.80 1.07 -18.73
N TYR A 170 1.31 -0.15 -18.69
CA TYR A 170 2.42 -0.55 -17.83
C TYR A 170 3.70 -0.75 -18.63
N GLY A 171 4.76 -0.10 -18.14
CA GLY A 171 6.08 -0.09 -18.76
C GLY A 171 6.21 0.94 -19.88
N THR A 172 7.47 1.22 -20.24
CA THR A 172 7.85 2.12 -21.34
C THR A 172 8.82 1.36 -22.22
N PRO A 173 8.63 1.30 -23.55
CA PRO A 173 9.50 0.50 -24.39
C PRO A 173 10.85 1.20 -24.54
N GLY A 174 11.93 0.43 -24.67
CA GLY A 174 13.24 1.00 -24.95
C GLY A 174 13.25 1.70 -26.31
N GLN A 175 13.86 2.89 -26.41
CA GLN A 175 13.88 3.70 -27.65
C GLN A 175 14.42 2.92 -28.86
N ASN A 176 15.44 2.08 -28.65
CA ASN A 176 15.95 1.12 -29.63
C ASN A 176 16.15 -0.24 -28.94
N ALA A 177 15.04 -0.84 -28.52
CA ALA A 177 15.04 -2.10 -27.81
C ALA A 177 15.70 -3.22 -28.62
N ALA A 178 16.62 -3.96 -28.00
CA ALA A 178 17.37 -5.05 -28.64
C ALA A 178 16.52 -6.33 -28.89
N SER A 179 15.29 -6.37 -28.37
CA SER A 179 14.38 -7.50 -28.54
C SER A 179 12.92 -7.02 -28.55
N GLN A 180 12.03 -7.86 -29.09
CA GLN A 180 10.60 -7.59 -29.09
C GLN A 180 10.04 -7.46 -27.67
N ALA A 181 10.51 -8.30 -26.73
CA ALA A 181 10.08 -8.25 -25.34
C ALA A 181 10.39 -6.89 -24.69
N LEU A 182 11.59 -6.34 -24.92
CA LEU A 182 11.99 -5.01 -24.43
C LEU A 182 11.31 -3.85 -25.17
N ALA A 183 10.70 -4.13 -26.32
CA ALA A 183 9.95 -3.17 -27.14
C ALA A 183 8.44 -3.21 -26.86
N THR A 184 7.99 -3.97 -25.85
CA THR A 184 6.57 -4.23 -25.60
C THR A 184 6.14 -3.63 -24.28
N CYS A 185 5.02 -2.91 -24.30
CA CYS A 185 4.27 -2.47 -23.13
C CYS A 185 3.04 -3.34 -22.93
N MET A 186 2.60 -3.43 -21.68
CA MET A 186 1.33 -4.08 -21.35
C MET A 186 0.26 -3.01 -21.21
N PHE A 187 -0.90 -3.24 -21.81
CA PHE A 187 -2.12 -2.49 -21.55
C PHE A 187 -3.01 -3.33 -20.65
N ARG A 188 -3.29 -2.84 -19.44
CA ARG A 188 -4.23 -3.46 -18.52
C ARG A 188 -5.59 -2.84 -18.76
N VAL A 189 -6.56 -3.64 -19.17
CA VAL A 189 -7.98 -3.26 -19.19
C VAL A 189 -8.60 -3.77 -17.90
N PHE A 190 -9.01 -2.87 -17.01
CA PHE A 190 -9.64 -3.22 -15.74
C PHE A 190 -11.06 -2.68 -15.68
N ALA A 191 -11.98 -3.50 -15.16
CA ALA A 191 -13.36 -3.09 -15.01
C ALA A 191 -14.00 -3.64 -13.73
N GLN A 192 -14.87 -2.84 -13.12
CA GLN A 192 -15.73 -3.21 -12.01
C GLN A 192 -17.17 -2.82 -12.30
N ALA A 193 -18.11 -3.64 -11.85
CA ALA A 193 -19.53 -3.33 -11.88
C ALA A 193 -20.29 -4.09 -10.77
N PRO A 194 -21.48 -3.62 -10.38
CA PRO A 194 -22.30 -4.31 -9.37
C PRO A 194 -22.76 -5.71 -9.81
N THR A 195 -22.89 -5.93 -11.12
CA THR A 195 -23.43 -7.17 -11.70
C THR A 195 -22.48 -7.79 -12.73
N VAL A 196 -22.54 -9.12 -12.87
CA VAL A 196 -21.72 -9.85 -13.84
C VAL A 196 -22.13 -9.52 -15.27
N GLU A 197 -23.43 -9.35 -15.50
CA GLU A 197 -24.02 -9.10 -16.81
C GLU A 197 -23.44 -7.84 -17.46
N THR A 198 -23.19 -6.80 -16.66
CA THR A 198 -22.56 -5.57 -17.12
C THR A 198 -21.15 -5.85 -17.65
N LEU A 199 -20.34 -6.62 -16.92
CA LEU A 199 -18.95 -6.93 -17.27
C LEU A 199 -18.81 -7.88 -18.46
N LEU A 200 -19.83 -8.68 -18.76
CA LEU A 200 -19.81 -9.61 -19.90
C LEU A 200 -19.82 -8.91 -21.26
N THR A 201 -20.14 -7.61 -21.33
CA THR A 201 -20.03 -6.84 -22.58
C THR A 201 -18.57 -6.58 -22.98
N LEU A 202 -17.67 -6.47 -22.01
CA LEU A 202 -16.25 -6.21 -22.22
C LEU A 202 -15.52 -7.29 -23.05
N PRO A 203 -15.60 -8.61 -22.73
CA PRO A 203 -14.97 -9.64 -23.55
C PRO A 203 -15.42 -9.64 -25.01
N LYS A 204 -16.71 -9.34 -25.26
CA LYS A 204 -17.24 -9.25 -26.63
C LYS A 204 -16.59 -8.10 -27.40
N THR A 205 -16.42 -6.95 -26.76
CA THR A 205 -15.76 -5.78 -27.36
C THR A 205 -14.28 -6.04 -27.63
N ILE A 206 -13.55 -6.58 -26.64
CA ILE A 206 -12.13 -6.92 -26.81
C ILE A 206 -11.94 -7.98 -27.91
N GLY A 207 -12.83 -8.98 -27.97
CA GLY A 207 -12.83 -9.99 -29.02
C GLY A 207 -13.08 -9.39 -30.41
N GLY A 208 -13.99 -8.43 -30.54
CA GLY A 208 -14.24 -7.69 -31.78
C GLY A 208 -13.05 -6.83 -32.21
N TYR A 209 -12.36 -6.20 -31.26
CA TYR A 209 -11.15 -5.41 -31.50
C TYR A 209 -9.98 -6.27 -32.01
N GLY A 210 -9.83 -7.51 -31.52
CA GLY A 210 -8.64 -8.33 -31.76
C GLY A 210 -8.21 -8.52 -33.22
N LEU A 211 -9.14 -8.64 -34.17
CA LEU A 211 -8.81 -8.80 -35.60
C LEU A 211 -8.71 -7.46 -36.37
N GLY A 212 -9.25 -6.37 -35.81
CA GLY A 212 -9.29 -5.04 -36.43
C GLY A 212 -8.37 -4.00 -35.79
N GLY A 213 -7.75 -4.32 -34.65
CA GLY A 213 -6.90 -3.42 -33.88
C GLY A 213 -5.50 -3.24 -34.45
N TYR A 214 -4.61 -2.63 -33.67
CA TYR A 214 -3.26 -2.28 -34.14
C TYR A 214 -2.39 -3.50 -34.47
N CYS A 215 -1.47 -3.32 -35.43
CA CYS A 215 -0.48 -4.32 -35.79
C CYS A 215 0.53 -4.55 -34.65
N GLY A 216 0.87 -5.82 -34.41
CA GLY A 216 1.66 -6.19 -33.24
C GLY A 216 0.87 -6.17 -31.92
N SER A 217 -0.47 -6.04 -31.99
CA SER A 217 -1.33 -6.57 -30.94
C SER A 217 -1.14 -8.07 -30.92
N THR A 218 -0.29 -8.54 -30.01
CA THR A 218 -0.41 -9.90 -29.55
C THR A 218 -1.38 -9.81 -28.40
N PRO A 219 -2.66 -10.15 -28.57
CA PRO A 219 -3.43 -10.57 -27.41
C PRO A 219 -2.77 -11.88 -26.98
N ALA A 220 -1.67 -11.75 -26.22
CA ALA A 220 -0.87 -12.86 -25.78
C ALA A 220 -1.85 -13.75 -25.03
N TRP A 221 -2.08 -14.95 -25.59
CA TRP A 221 -3.06 -15.98 -25.19
C TRP A 221 -4.38 -16.12 -25.96
N ILE A 222 -4.97 -15.11 -26.60
CA ILE A 222 -6.39 -15.25 -27.03
C ILE A 222 -6.61 -16.36 -28.07
N PHE A 223 -5.80 -16.53 -29.11
CA PHE A 223 -6.05 -17.59 -30.10
C PHE A 223 -5.74 -19.01 -29.61
N ALA A 224 -4.74 -19.19 -28.76
CA ALA A 224 -4.39 -20.51 -28.20
C ALA A 224 -5.32 -20.92 -27.05
N TRP A 225 -5.82 -19.96 -26.27
CA TRP A 225 -6.75 -20.17 -25.16
C TRP A 225 -8.19 -20.34 -25.63
N LEU A 226 -8.62 -19.65 -26.70
CA LEU A 226 -9.95 -19.83 -27.30
C LEU A 226 -10.20 -21.28 -27.78
N LEU A 227 -9.14 -22.00 -28.18
CA LEU A 227 -9.21 -23.40 -28.63
C LEU A 227 -9.09 -24.43 -27.49
N LEU A 228 -8.53 -24.07 -26.32
CA LEU A 228 -8.27 -25.00 -25.21
C LEU A 228 -9.18 -24.78 -23.98
N SER A 229 -9.86 -23.64 -23.85
CA SER A 229 -10.48 -23.20 -22.58
C SER A 229 -12.02 -23.21 -22.57
N PHE A 230 -12.67 -24.17 -23.22
CA PHE A 230 -14.11 -24.45 -23.07
C PHE A 230 -14.55 -24.83 -21.62
N ARG A 231 -13.67 -24.66 -20.62
CA ARG A 231 -13.97 -24.76 -19.18
C ARG A 231 -13.16 -23.69 -18.43
N TYR A 232 -13.84 -22.64 -17.95
CA TYR A 232 -13.73 -21.99 -16.62
C TYR A 232 -13.86 -20.44 -16.64
N PRO A 233 -14.69 -19.86 -15.73
CA PRO A 233 -14.89 -18.42 -15.51
C PRO A 233 -13.71 -17.78 -14.76
N LEU A 234 -12.54 -17.68 -15.40
CA LEU A 234 -11.30 -17.23 -14.73
C LEU A 234 -11.03 -15.72 -14.76
N ALA A 235 -11.99 -14.89 -15.18
CA ALA A 235 -11.79 -13.44 -15.24
C ALA A 235 -12.73 -12.64 -14.34
N LEU A 236 -13.89 -13.18 -13.95
CA LEU A 236 -14.85 -12.51 -13.07
C LEU A 236 -14.58 -12.87 -11.61
N ARG A 237 -14.21 -11.89 -10.81
CA ARG A 237 -13.97 -12.06 -9.37
C ARG A 237 -14.88 -11.12 -8.58
N PRO A 238 -15.56 -11.57 -7.52
CA PRO A 238 -16.16 -10.62 -6.60
C PRO A 238 -15.04 -9.81 -5.93
N PHE A 239 -15.28 -8.53 -5.68
CA PHE A 239 -14.37 -7.69 -4.88
C PHE A 239 -15.04 -7.27 -3.58
N ILE A 240 -14.22 -6.89 -2.60
CA ILE A 240 -14.68 -6.46 -1.28
C ILE A 240 -14.62 -4.94 -1.26
N ALA A 241 -15.78 -4.31 -1.14
CA ALA A 241 -15.88 -2.89 -0.83
C ALA A 241 -15.56 -2.70 0.67
N TYR A 242 -14.74 -1.69 0.96
CA TYR A 242 -14.27 -1.40 2.30
C TYR A 242 -14.70 0.00 2.72
N GLU A 243 -15.61 0.06 3.68
CA GLU A 243 -16.13 1.33 4.20
C GLU A 243 -15.68 1.52 5.64
N THR A 244 -15.35 2.75 6.01
CA THR A 244 -14.91 3.08 7.36
C THR A 244 -15.80 4.10 8.02
N PHE A 245 -16.15 3.84 9.26
CA PHE A 245 -17.02 4.68 10.06
C PHE A 245 -16.38 4.97 11.42
N LEU A 246 -16.73 6.11 12.00
CA LEU A 246 -16.48 6.41 13.40
C LEU A 246 -17.75 6.16 14.19
N ILE A 247 -17.69 5.27 15.17
CA ILE A 247 -18.81 4.93 16.05
C ILE A 247 -18.46 5.22 17.50
N ARG A 248 -19.46 5.47 18.34
CA ARG A 248 -19.23 5.66 19.77
C ARG A 248 -18.94 4.32 20.45
N TYR A 249 -18.10 4.34 21.48
CA TYR A 249 -17.78 3.16 22.28
C TYR A 249 -19.00 2.49 22.93
N ASP A 250 -19.98 3.28 23.36
CA ASP A 250 -21.22 2.78 24.00
C ASP A 250 -22.19 2.11 23.02
N SER A 251 -21.92 2.20 21.71
CA SER A 251 -22.72 1.55 20.68
C SER A 251 -22.25 0.11 20.39
N VAL A 252 -21.15 -0.34 20.98
CA VAL A 252 -20.57 -1.67 20.76
C VAL A 252 -20.24 -2.40 22.06
N ASN A 253 -20.44 -3.71 22.04
CA ASN A 253 -20.04 -4.59 23.15
C ASN A 253 -18.71 -5.26 22.82
N LEU A 254 -17.61 -4.73 23.33
CA LEU A 254 -16.27 -5.27 23.12
C LEU A 254 -16.00 -6.47 24.04
N ARG A 255 -15.51 -7.56 23.46
CA ARG A 255 -15.12 -8.78 24.20
C ARG A 255 -13.85 -9.35 23.60
N VAL A 256 -12.91 -9.73 24.45
CA VAL A 256 -11.71 -10.48 24.07
C VAL A 256 -11.99 -11.96 24.30
N ILE A 257 -11.67 -12.77 23.29
CA ILE A 257 -11.74 -14.22 23.35
C ILE A 257 -10.32 -14.75 23.23
N MET A 258 -9.86 -15.43 24.28
CA MET A 258 -8.59 -16.15 24.27
C MET A 258 -8.88 -17.59 24.69
N ASP A 259 -8.59 -18.54 23.79
CA ASP A 259 -8.97 -19.94 23.92
C ASP A 259 -10.49 -20.11 24.17
N HIS A 260 -10.87 -20.64 25.34
CA HIS A 260 -12.25 -20.80 25.77
C HIS A 260 -12.74 -19.68 26.70
N ALA A 261 -11.87 -18.75 27.09
CA ALA A 261 -12.19 -17.66 27.99
C ALA A 261 -12.69 -16.45 27.20
N GLN A 262 -13.84 -15.92 27.62
CA GLN A 262 -14.38 -14.66 27.12
C GLN A 262 -14.36 -13.62 28.23
N LYS A 263 -13.79 -12.45 27.95
CA LYS A 263 -13.74 -11.33 28.87
C LYS A 263 -14.29 -10.06 28.22
N ALA A 264 -15.22 -9.40 28.90
CA ALA A 264 -15.71 -8.09 28.47
C ALA A 264 -14.59 -7.05 28.62
N VAL A 265 -14.46 -6.17 27.63
CA VAL A 265 -13.53 -5.03 27.68
C VAL A 265 -14.30 -3.82 28.21
N PRO A 266 -13.85 -3.19 29.31
CA PRO A 266 -14.51 -2.00 29.81
C PRO A 266 -14.35 -0.84 28.83
N LEU A 267 -15.34 0.04 28.77
CA LEU A 267 -15.24 1.25 27.95
C LEU A 267 -14.14 2.18 28.51
N PRO A 268 -13.44 2.95 27.66
CA PRO A 268 -12.49 3.95 28.12
C PRO A 268 -13.15 4.95 29.07
N THR A 269 -12.59 5.10 30.27
CA THR A 269 -13.11 6.02 31.30
C THR A 269 -12.69 7.47 31.09
N LYS A 270 -11.57 7.68 30.40
CA LYS A 270 -11.06 9.00 30.02
C LYS A 270 -10.95 9.02 28.50
N THR A 271 -11.57 10.00 27.88
CA THR A 271 -11.52 10.20 26.43
C THR A 271 -11.21 11.66 26.12
N GLN A 272 -10.55 11.91 24.99
CA GLN A 272 -10.23 13.25 24.53
C GLN A 272 -10.59 13.40 23.04
N PRO A 273 -11.37 14.41 22.63
CA PRO A 273 -11.66 14.64 21.21
C PRO A 273 -10.37 14.76 20.38
N PHE A 274 -10.35 14.09 19.23
CA PHE A 274 -9.19 14.13 18.34
C PHE A 274 -9.17 15.45 17.55
N ALA A 275 -8.03 16.14 17.61
CA ALA A 275 -7.85 17.45 16.98
C ALA A 275 -7.25 17.40 15.57
N GLY A 276 -6.99 16.20 15.03
CA GLY A 276 -6.30 16.01 13.75
C GLY A 276 -4.86 15.54 13.92
N GLN A 277 -4.28 14.97 12.85
CA GLN A 277 -2.86 14.65 12.80
C GLN A 277 -2.04 15.94 12.70
N VAL A 278 -0.79 15.90 13.17
CA VAL A 278 0.15 17.01 12.97
C VAL A 278 0.82 16.82 11.62
N SER A 279 0.66 17.80 10.73
CA SER A 279 1.30 17.84 9.42
C SER A 279 1.92 19.21 9.19
N TYR A 280 3.20 19.25 8.85
CA TYR A 280 3.92 20.49 8.54
C TYR A 280 5.12 20.21 7.65
N ASP A 281 5.47 21.11 6.73
CA ASP A 281 6.75 21.06 6.04
C ASP A 281 7.90 21.55 6.93
N SER A 282 9.11 21.05 6.69
CA SER A 282 10.32 21.57 7.33
C SER A 282 10.44 23.08 7.09
N SER A 283 10.82 23.83 8.14
CA SER A 283 11.10 25.27 8.04
C SER A 283 12.36 25.58 7.24
N GLU A 284 13.26 24.61 7.07
CA GLU A 284 14.52 24.78 6.33
C GLU A 284 14.27 24.68 4.82
N THR A 285 14.65 25.71 4.08
CA THR A 285 14.64 25.70 2.62
C THR A 285 15.77 24.82 2.08
N HIS A 286 15.42 23.95 1.13
CA HIS A 286 16.42 23.14 0.42
C HIS A 286 17.35 24.00 -0.43
N ASP A 287 18.65 23.98 -0.12
CA ASP A 287 19.70 24.61 -0.93
C ASP A 287 20.50 23.54 -1.69
N GLN A 288 20.23 23.40 -2.98
CA GLN A 288 20.93 22.44 -3.85
C GLN A 288 22.44 22.72 -3.93
N ALA A 289 22.90 23.96 -3.74
CA ALA A 289 24.33 24.29 -3.81
C ALA A 289 25.12 23.77 -2.59
N LYS A 290 24.43 23.52 -1.47
CA LYS A 290 25.01 22.90 -0.28
C LYS A 290 25.30 21.41 -0.47
N TYR A 291 24.59 20.77 -1.39
CA TYR A 291 24.65 19.33 -1.61
C TYR A 291 25.32 19.02 -2.96
N GLY A 292 26.02 17.89 -3.06
CA GLY A 292 26.76 17.50 -4.26
C GLY A 292 25.85 17.26 -5.47
N ALA A 293 26.45 16.78 -6.57
CA ALA A 293 25.71 16.44 -7.79
C ALA A 293 24.59 15.42 -7.50
N THR A 294 23.41 15.66 -8.07
CA THR A 294 22.24 14.78 -7.96
C THR A 294 21.96 14.09 -9.29
N CYS A 295 21.35 12.91 -9.23
CA CYS A 295 20.81 12.22 -10.40
C CYS A 295 19.33 11.91 -10.17
N ARG A 296 18.58 11.73 -11.27
CA ARG A 296 17.21 11.22 -11.19
C ARG A 296 17.28 9.72 -10.91
N ALA A 297 16.51 9.28 -9.93
CA ALA A 297 16.29 7.88 -9.62
C ALA A 297 14.78 7.64 -9.50
N PRO A 298 14.29 6.46 -9.94
CA PRO A 298 12.90 6.09 -9.70
C PRO A 298 12.67 5.90 -8.19
N LEU A 299 11.58 6.46 -7.70
CA LEU A 299 11.09 6.22 -6.34
C LEU A 299 9.75 5.50 -6.47
N GLY A 300 9.60 4.39 -5.75
CA GLY A 300 8.27 3.80 -5.54
C GLY A 300 7.50 4.68 -4.56
N VAL A 301 6.26 5.02 -4.89
CA VAL A 301 5.37 5.78 -4.01
C VAL A 301 4.15 4.92 -3.71
N ASN A 302 3.69 4.97 -2.46
CA ASN A 302 2.49 4.30 -2.00
C ASN A 302 1.64 5.33 -1.23
N ALA A 303 0.40 4.98 -0.90
CA ALA A 303 -0.46 5.75 -0.03
C ALA A 303 0.20 6.09 1.30
N ASN A 304 1.03 5.18 1.81
CA ASN A 304 1.80 5.37 3.03
C ASN A 304 3.28 5.11 2.76
N VAL A 305 4.13 6.14 2.85
CA VAL A 305 5.55 6.02 2.48
C VAL A 305 6.46 6.74 3.48
N GLY A 306 7.49 6.02 3.94
CA GLY A 306 8.57 6.57 4.75
C GLY A 306 9.90 6.53 4.01
N PHE A 307 10.68 7.61 4.13
CA PHE A 307 12.04 7.75 3.64
C PHE A 307 12.95 7.99 4.82
N TRP A 308 14.04 7.24 4.94
CA TRP A 308 15.03 7.48 6.01
C TRP A 308 16.46 7.27 5.54
N VAL A 309 17.37 7.91 6.27
CA VAL A 309 18.81 7.90 6.01
C VAL A 309 19.58 7.13 7.08
N LEU A 310 20.77 6.69 6.71
CA LEU A 310 21.64 5.89 7.57
C LEU A 310 22.52 6.78 8.45
N GLU A 311 22.87 7.98 8.01
CA GLU A 311 23.71 8.91 8.73
C GLU A 311 22.96 10.19 9.13
N GLY A 312 23.41 10.83 10.21
CA GLY A 312 22.70 11.98 10.81
C GLY A 312 22.83 13.26 9.99
N ASP A 313 23.96 13.45 9.31
CA ASP A 313 24.26 14.58 8.44
C ASP A 313 23.44 14.57 7.14
N GLU A 314 22.96 13.39 6.72
CA GLU A 314 22.06 13.23 5.57
C GLU A 314 20.61 13.62 5.87
N TYR A 315 20.21 13.66 7.15
CA TYR A 315 18.79 13.84 7.52
C TYR A 315 18.30 15.27 7.23
N ASP A 316 19.16 16.27 7.40
CA ASP A 316 18.83 17.65 7.07
C ASP A 316 18.65 17.86 5.56
N TRP A 317 19.40 17.12 4.74
CA TRP A 317 19.15 17.08 3.30
C TRP A 317 17.77 16.48 3.01
N LEU A 318 17.47 15.30 3.57
CA LEU A 318 16.24 14.58 3.30
C LEU A 318 15.00 15.41 3.64
N ARG A 319 14.94 15.97 4.86
CA ARG A 319 13.79 16.73 5.36
C ARG A 319 13.60 18.09 4.69
N SER A 320 14.69 18.71 4.19
CA SER A 320 14.58 19.94 3.40
C SER A 320 14.15 19.65 1.97
N PHE A 321 14.65 18.55 1.38
CA PHE A 321 14.38 18.17 0.00
C PHE A 321 12.95 17.65 -0.22
N LEU A 322 12.48 16.75 0.65
CA LEU A 322 11.15 16.16 0.58
C LEU A 322 10.15 17.02 1.35
N SER A 323 9.49 17.94 0.63
CA SER A 323 8.30 18.65 1.10
C SER A 323 7.03 18.06 0.50
N ILE A 324 5.86 18.42 1.04
CA ILE A 324 4.56 18.07 0.45
C ILE A 324 4.51 18.44 -1.03
N ASN A 325 4.94 19.66 -1.38
CA ASN A 325 4.99 20.11 -2.77
C ASN A 325 5.95 19.28 -3.62
N ARG A 326 7.08 18.83 -3.05
CA ARG A 326 8.00 17.94 -3.76
C ARG A 326 7.37 16.57 -4.01
N ILE A 327 6.66 16.00 -3.04
CA ILE A 327 5.95 14.73 -3.21
C ILE A 327 4.89 14.84 -4.30
N LYS A 328 4.13 15.94 -4.37
CA LYS A 328 3.19 16.20 -5.49
C LYS A 328 3.89 16.19 -6.84
N GLN A 329 5.04 16.84 -6.94
CA GLN A 329 5.85 16.84 -8.17
C GLN A 329 6.42 15.46 -8.52
N LEU A 330 6.74 14.64 -7.51
CA LEU A 330 7.29 13.29 -7.68
C LEU A 330 6.23 12.26 -8.07
N LEU A 331 4.99 12.40 -7.56
CA LEU A 331 3.84 11.62 -8.00
C LEU A 331 3.51 11.89 -9.48
N GLY A 332 3.79 13.10 -9.98
CA GLY A 332 3.62 13.41 -11.39
C GLY A 332 2.16 13.25 -11.82
N ASP A 333 1.93 12.44 -12.85
CA ASP A 333 0.60 12.19 -13.42
C ASP A 333 -0.31 11.36 -12.49
N ASP A 334 0.25 10.68 -11.48
CA ASP A 334 -0.52 9.92 -10.48
C ASP A 334 -1.15 10.84 -9.42
N TYR A 335 -0.75 12.11 -9.34
CA TYR A 335 -1.36 13.06 -8.41
C TYR A 335 -2.63 13.67 -8.99
N LEU A 336 -3.76 13.49 -8.29
CA LEU A 336 -5.03 14.12 -8.63
C LEU A 336 -5.31 15.33 -7.74
N GLU A 337 -5.91 16.38 -8.33
CA GLU A 337 -6.42 17.53 -7.59
C GLU A 337 -7.52 17.07 -6.62
N GLY A 338 -7.22 17.03 -5.33
CA GLY A 338 -8.11 16.54 -4.29
C GLY A 338 -7.42 15.59 -3.30
N TYR A 339 -6.26 15.02 -3.66
CA TYR A 339 -5.47 14.24 -2.72
C TYR A 339 -4.91 15.13 -1.60
N GLU A 340 -5.16 14.73 -0.36
CA GLU A 340 -4.56 15.35 0.82
C GLU A 340 -3.27 14.62 1.17
N ILE A 341 -2.19 15.36 1.38
CA ILE A 341 -0.89 14.79 1.75
C ILE A 341 -0.53 15.28 3.14
N GLU A 342 -0.33 14.34 4.06
CA GLU A 342 0.20 14.61 5.39
C GLU A 342 1.70 14.31 5.43
N HIS A 343 2.44 15.08 6.21
CA HIS A 343 3.89 15.00 6.33
C HIS A 343 4.31 14.97 7.79
N LEU A 344 5.12 13.97 8.16
CA LEU A 344 5.61 13.74 9.52
C LEU A 344 7.13 13.55 9.52
N GLU A 345 7.81 14.29 10.40
CA GLU A 345 9.23 14.09 10.69
C GLU A 345 9.42 13.24 11.96
N LEU A 346 10.05 12.07 11.83
CA LEU A 346 10.50 11.23 12.95
C LEU A 346 12.01 11.38 13.13
N ARG A 347 12.41 12.45 13.82
CA ARG A 347 13.82 12.88 13.95
C ARG A 347 14.75 11.81 14.52
N ASN A 348 14.30 11.10 15.56
CA ASN A 348 15.08 10.03 16.19
C ASN A 348 15.28 8.82 15.26
N LEU A 349 14.37 8.65 14.29
CA LEU A 349 14.49 7.63 13.24
C LEU A 349 15.18 8.17 11.99
N ARG A 350 15.51 9.47 11.93
CA ARG A 350 16.03 10.14 10.73
C ARG A 350 15.13 9.87 9.53
N CYS A 351 13.82 9.88 9.78
CA CYS A 351 12.80 9.48 8.82
C CYS A 351 11.84 10.63 8.55
N VAL A 352 11.48 10.76 7.28
CA VAL A 352 10.43 11.64 6.76
C VAL A 352 9.32 10.76 6.20
N HIS A 353 8.10 10.98 6.63
CA HIS A 353 6.95 10.14 6.34
C HIS A 353 5.85 10.95 5.66
N PHE A 354 5.20 10.34 4.67
CA PHE A 354 4.08 10.92 3.94
C PHE A 354 2.92 9.94 3.85
N LEU A 355 1.72 10.48 4.08
CA LEU A 355 0.46 9.79 3.84
C LEU A 355 -0.31 10.53 2.75
N VAL A 356 -0.57 9.87 1.62
CA VAL A 356 -1.38 10.37 0.52
C VAL A 356 -2.79 9.81 0.66
N LYS A 357 -3.72 10.64 1.12
CA LYS A 357 -5.13 10.28 1.29
C LYS A 357 -5.86 10.38 -0.04
N GLY A 358 -6.68 9.37 -0.33
CA GLY A 358 -7.49 9.28 -1.54
C GLY A 358 -6.87 8.46 -2.67
N VAL A 359 -5.56 8.19 -2.63
CA VAL A 359 -4.87 7.45 -3.71
C VAL A 359 -5.27 5.96 -3.81
N LEU A 360 -5.81 5.38 -2.73
CA LEU A 360 -6.32 4.00 -2.73
C LEU A 360 -7.81 3.90 -3.11
N GLU A 361 -8.46 5.04 -3.42
CA GLU A 361 -9.83 5.14 -3.95
C GLU A 361 -10.92 4.32 -3.20
N GLY A 362 -10.68 3.96 -1.93
CA GLY A 362 -11.65 3.29 -1.05
C GLY A 362 -11.59 1.77 -1.03
N GLU A 363 -10.65 1.12 -1.73
CA GLU A 363 -10.63 -0.35 -1.82
C GLU A 363 -9.34 -0.96 -1.23
N ILE A 364 -9.50 -2.09 -0.52
CA ILE A 364 -8.37 -2.83 0.09
C ILE A 364 -7.76 -3.83 -0.91
N SER A 365 -8.53 -4.30 -1.88
CA SER A 365 -8.18 -5.43 -2.74
C SER A 365 -7.90 -5.07 -4.21
N SER A 366 -8.02 -3.79 -4.56
CA SER A 366 -8.10 -3.35 -5.95
C SER A 366 -7.65 -1.91 -6.09
N THR A 367 -6.36 -1.71 -6.34
CA THR A 367 -5.86 -0.48 -6.95
C THR A 367 -5.98 -0.65 -8.48
N TYR A 368 -6.69 0.28 -9.11
CA TYR A 368 -6.94 0.25 -10.56
C TYR A 368 -6.12 1.29 -11.31
#